data_AF-A0A7C1F380-F1
#
_entry.id   AF-A0A7C1F380-F1
#
_cell.length_a   1.000
_cell.length_b   1.000
_cell.length_c   1.000
_cell.angle_alpha   90.00
_cell.angle_beta   90.00
_cell.angle_gamma   90.00
#
_symmetry.space_group_name_H-M   'P 1'
#
loop_
_entity.id
_entity.type
_entity.pdbx_description
1 polymer ?
#
loop_
_entity_poly.entity_id
_entity_poly.type
_entity_poly.pdbx_seq_one_letter_code
_entity_poly.pdbx_strand_id
1 'polypeptide(L)'
;MIVLDAILGCHTILGNGSYFAPDMTKVVERKPKDYLKKFIMDPKSVKSNASMPNLGISSEEADNLIALLDWISKVDTNGWPPKPLLASVVGAGIKTLTEGQKVFQSQGCINCHIINGIGGTSGPDLTKIGTKRDKNWLYEFIKNPQSKNPNSAMPSFDHLKDEELNQLVEYLSSLK
;
A
#
# COMPACT_ATOMS: atom_id res chain seq x y z
N MET A 1 -4.03 10.53 -23.30
CA MET A 1 -5.06 10.48 -22.25
C MET A 1 -5.38 9.03 -21.85
N ILE A 2 -5.55 8.11 -22.81
CA ILE A 2 -5.88 6.68 -22.58
C ILE A 2 -4.90 5.96 -21.63
N VAL A 3 -3.60 6.23 -21.71
CA VAL A 3 -2.58 5.55 -20.88
C VAL A 3 -2.63 5.95 -19.40
N LEU A 4 -3.09 7.18 -19.09
CA LEU A 4 -3.20 7.63 -17.70
C LEU A 4 -4.35 6.93 -16.98
N ASP A 5 -5.46 6.70 -17.69
CA ASP A 5 -6.63 5.98 -17.16
C ASP A 5 -6.26 4.53 -16.82
N ALA A 6 -5.41 3.89 -17.63
CA ALA A 6 -4.90 2.55 -17.36
C ALA A 6 -4.06 2.48 -16.07
N ILE A 7 -3.34 3.55 -15.73
CA ILE A 7 -2.59 3.64 -14.48
C ILE A 7 -3.55 3.80 -13.31
N LEU A 8 -4.46 4.77 -13.38
CA LEU A 8 -5.40 5.06 -12.28
C LEU A 8 -6.37 3.90 -11.99
N GLY A 9 -6.60 3.02 -12.97
CA GLY A 9 -7.36 1.79 -12.79
C GLY A 9 -6.74 0.79 -11.82
N CYS A 10 -5.44 0.88 -11.50
CA CYS A 10 -4.76 0.03 -10.51
C CYS A 10 -3.93 0.83 -9.50
N HIS A 11 -3.21 1.84 -9.95
CA HIS A 11 -2.31 2.66 -9.16
C HIS A 11 -3.00 3.94 -8.68
N THR A 12 -2.30 4.67 -7.83
CA THR A 12 -2.64 6.05 -7.51
C THR A 12 -1.63 7.04 -8.07
N ILE A 13 -2.12 8.25 -8.32
CA ILE A 13 -1.33 9.46 -8.56
C ILE A 13 -1.98 10.58 -7.75
N LEU A 14 -1.21 11.22 -6.87
CA LEU A 14 -1.68 12.34 -6.02
C LEU A 14 -2.93 11.97 -5.21
N GLY A 15 -3.06 10.69 -4.85
CA GLY A 15 -4.13 10.13 -4.03
C GLY A 15 -5.36 9.72 -4.81
N ASN A 16 -5.33 9.89 -6.13
CA ASN A 16 -6.43 9.53 -7.03
C ASN A 16 -6.11 8.21 -7.72
N GLY A 17 -7.07 7.29 -7.76
CA GLY A 17 -6.94 5.97 -8.37
C GLY A 17 -7.52 4.86 -7.50
N SER A 18 -7.31 3.60 -7.88
CA SER A 18 -7.98 2.43 -7.28
C SER A 18 -7.20 1.72 -6.17
N TYR A 19 -5.97 2.16 -5.86
CA TYR A 19 -5.12 1.63 -4.77
C TYR A 19 -4.80 0.12 -4.83
N PHE A 20 -5.13 -0.59 -5.90
CA PHE A 20 -4.77 -2.00 -6.09
C PHE A 20 -3.25 -2.22 -6.21
N ALA A 21 -2.52 -1.21 -6.67
CA ALA A 21 -1.08 -1.21 -6.87
C ALA A 21 -0.45 0.05 -6.26
N PRO A 22 0.88 0.05 -6.02
CA PRO A 22 1.56 1.16 -5.34
C PRO A 22 1.41 2.50 -6.05
N ASP A 23 1.46 3.57 -5.26
CA ASP A 23 1.44 4.94 -5.75
C ASP A 23 2.60 5.26 -6.70
N MET A 24 2.27 5.98 -7.79
CA MET A 24 3.18 6.32 -8.87
C MET A 24 3.71 7.75 -8.81
N THR A 25 3.25 8.61 -7.89
CA THR A 25 3.63 10.03 -7.85
C THR A 25 5.12 10.27 -7.72
N LYS A 26 5.84 9.46 -6.94
CA LYS A 26 7.29 9.58 -6.76
C LYS A 26 8.06 8.39 -7.36
N VAL A 27 7.49 7.70 -8.34
CA VAL A 27 8.06 6.44 -8.84
C VAL A 27 9.43 6.62 -9.51
N VAL A 28 9.62 7.72 -10.23
CA VAL A 28 10.90 8.00 -10.94
C VAL A 28 12.05 8.34 -9.99
N GLU A 29 11.75 8.75 -8.76
CA GLU A 29 12.76 8.93 -7.70
C GLU A 29 13.20 7.58 -7.10
N ARG A 30 12.33 6.56 -7.20
CA ARG A 30 12.53 5.24 -6.58
C ARG A 30 13.11 4.21 -7.55
N LYS A 31 12.95 4.43 -8.86
CA LYS A 31 13.35 3.48 -9.91
C LYS A 31 13.96 4.21 -11.11
N PRO A 32 15.02 3.65 -11.73
CA PRO A 32 15.59 4.21 -12.96
C PRO A 32 14.56 4.27 -14.10
N LYS A 33 14.62 5.31 -14.93
CA LYS A 33 13.70 5.49 -16.07
C LYS A 33 13.75 4.32 -17.05
N ASP A 34 14.94 3.80 -17.34
CA ASP A 34 15.10 2.65 -18.23
C ASP A 34 14.47 1.36 -17.68
N TYR A 35 14.52 1.18 -16.35
CA TYR A 35 13.82 0.09 -15.68
C TYR A 35 12.31 0.26 -15.84
N LEU A 36 11.79 1.48 -15.57
CA LEU A 36 10.37 1.77 -15.69
C LEU A 36 9.86 1.56 -17.11
N LYS A 37 10.63 1.99 -18.12
CA LYS A 37 10.28 1.79 -19.53
C LYS A 37 10.11 0.32 -19.88
N LYS A 38 11.11 -0.51 -19.55
CA LYS A 38 11.05 -1.96 -19.77
C LYS A 38 9.88 -2.60 -19.02
N PHE A 39 9.70 -2.20 -17.76
CA PHE A 39 8.67 -2.78 -16.90
C PHE A 39 7.24 -2.42 -17.37
N ILE A 40 6.98 -1.19 -17.80
CA ILE A 40 5.64 -0.78 -18.25
C ILE A 40 5.28 -1.45 -19.59
N MET A 41 6.26 -1.61 -20.49
CA MET A 41 6.05 -2.25 -21.79
C MET A 41 5.83 -3.76 -21.67
N ASP A 42 6.63 -4.45 -20.85
CA ASP A 42 6.49 -5.88 -20.61
C ASP A 42 6.88 -6.24 -19.17
N PRO A 43 5.92 -6.16 -18.21
CA PRO A 43 6.20 -6.43 -16.81
C PRO A 43 6.72 -7.85 -16.57
N LYS A 44 6.21 -8.84 -17.32
CA LYS A 44 6.55 -10.26 -17.15
C LYS A 44 7.95 -10.58 -17.67
N SER A 45 8.45 -9.84 -18.68
CA SER A 45 9.85 -9.95 -19.12
C SER A 45 10.85 -9.50 -18.05
N VAL A 46 10.48 -8.51 -17.23
CA VAL A 46 11.33 -7.97 -16.16
C VAL A 46 11.15 -8.76 -14.87
N LYS A 47 9.91 -9.14 -14.54
CA LYS A 47 9.56 -9.89 -13.34
C LYS A 47 8.48 -10.92 -13.69
N SER A 48 8.88 -12.19 -13.77
CA SER A 48 8.00 -13.29 -14.22
C SER A 48 6.69 -13.42 -13.44
N ASN A 49 6.67 -13.05 -12.16
CA ASN A 49 5.48 -13.02 -11.30
C ASN A 49 4.86 -11.62 -11.15
N ALA A 50 5.08 -10.71 -12.10
CA ALA A 50 4.41 -9.42 -12.10
C ALA A 50 2.89 -9.56 -12.27
N SER A 51 2.14 -8.94 -11.35
CA SER A 51 0.68 -8.83 -11.43
C SER A 51 0.22 -7.75 -12.42
N MET A 52 1.10 -6.81 -12.75
CA MET A 52 0.80 -5.74 -13.72
C MET A 52 0.56 -6.39 -15.10
N PRO A 53 -0.58 -6.13 -15.75
CA PRO A 53 -0.87 -6.67 -17.08
C PRO A 53 0.01 -5.97 -18.13
N ASN A 54 0.19 -6.63 -19.27
CA ASN A 54 0.77 -5.96 -20.44
C ASN A 54 -0.25 -4.97 -20.99
N LEU A 55 0.12 -3.69 -21.08
CA LEU A 55 -0.75 -2.61 -21.52
C LEU A 55 -0.81 -2.46 -23.04
N GLY A 56 0.07 -3.15 -23.78
CA GLY A 56 0.16 -3.06 -25.24
C GLY A 56 0.66 -1.71 -25.74
N ILE A 57 1.38 -0.94 -24.92
CA ILE A 57 1.85 0.40 -25.28
C ILE A 57 3.16 0.35 -26.07
N SER A 58 3.35 1.33 -26.94
CA SER A 58 4.58 1.56 -27.69
C SER A 58 5.72 2.11 -26.82
N SER A 59 6.95 2.06 -27.34
CA SER A 59 8.11 2.69 -26.70
C SER A 59 7.91 4.20 -26.53
N GLU A 60 7.30 4.87 -27.50
CA GLU A 60 7.05 6.31 -27.46
C GLU A 60 6.01 6.67 -26.39
N GLU A 61 4.94 5.89 -26.29
CA GLU A 61 3.96 6.06 -25.20
C GLU A 61 4.57 5.81 -23.82
N ALA A 62 5.47 4.84 -23.70
CA ALA A 62 6.21 4.60 -22.47
C ALA A 62 7.12 5.80 -22.12
N ASP A 63 7.80 6.39 -23.10
CA ASP A 63 8.62 7.60 -22.89
C ASP A 63 7.78 8.80 -22.45
N ASN A 64 6.66 9.05 -23.13
CA ASN A 64 5.72 10.12 -22.81
C ASN A 64 5.13 9.95 -21.40
N LEU A 65 4.81 8.71 -21.02
CA LEU A 65 4.33 8.41 -19.69
C LEU A 65 5.41 8.65 -18.62
N ILE A 66 6.65 8.24 -18.88
CA ILE A 66 7.77 8.47 -17.95
C ILE A 66 8.04 9.97 -17.81
N ALA A 67 7.95 10.74 -18.89
CA ALA A 67 8.07 12.19 -18.85
C ALA A 67 6.97 12.83 -17.98
N LEU A 68 5.73 12.35 -18.10
CA LEU A 68 4.63 12.78 -17.23
C LEU A 68 4.91 12.43 -15.76
N LEU A 69 5.33 11.20 -15.47
CA LEU A 69 5.67 10.76 -14.11
C LEU A 69 6.86 11.55 -13.52
N ASP A 70 7.81 11.97 -14.36
CA ASP A 70 8.93 12.84 -13.97
C ASP A 70 8.49 14.28 -13.67
N TRP A 71 7.48 14.79 -14.38
CA TRP A 71 6.86 16.06 -14.05
C TRP A 71 6.07 15.98 -12.74
N ILE A 72 5.24 14.93 -12.58
CA ILE A 72 4.46 14.68 -11.36
C ILE A 72 5.38 14.53 -10.15
N SER A 73 6.52 13.85 -10.28
CA SER A 73 7.45 13.67 -9.16
C SER A 73 8.04 14.97 -8.66
N LYS A 74 8.06 16.04 -9.46
CA LYS A 74 8.54 17.35 -9.04
C LYS A 74 7.48 18.19 -8.32
N VAL A 75 6.22 17.75 -8.32
CA VAL A 75 5.15 18.42 -7.57
C VAL A 75 5.46 18.34 -6.07
N ASP A 76 5.41 19.48 -5.38
CA ASP A 76 5.45 19.51 -3.92
C ASP A 76 4.11 19.01 -3.38
N THR A 77 4.18 17.86 -2.75
CA THR A 77 3.05 17.12 -2.23
C THR A 77 2.85 17.33 -0.74
N ASN A 78 3.57 18.28 -0.12
CA ASN A 78 3.56 18.49 1.33
C ASN A 78 3.82 17.18 2.11
N GLY A 79 4.70 16.33 1.59
CA GLY A 79 5.05 15.04 2.21
C GLY A 79 4.21 13.84 1.75
N TRP A 80 3.35 14.00 0.73
CA TRP A 80 2.51 12.94 0.14
C TRP A 80 3.16 12.25 -1.11
N PRO A 81 2.89 10.99 -1.50
CA PRO A 81 2.24 9.98 -0.67
C PRO A 81 3.03 9.88 0.63
N PRO A 82 2.35 9.71 1.77
CA PRO A 82 3.06 9.44 2.99
C PRO A 82 3.97 8.28 2.66
N LYS A 83 5.28 8.52 2.73
CA LYS A 83 6.24 7.44 2.80
C LYS A 83 5.63 6.47 3.83
N PRO A 84 5.50 5.16 3.54
CA PRO A 84 5.10 4.22 4.58
C PRO A 84 5.92 4.60 5.80
N LEU A 85 5.27 4.82 6.95
CA LEU A 85 5.73 5.69 8.06
C LEU A 85 7.24 5.72 8.33
N LEU A 86 7.95 4.63 8.01
CA LEU A 86 9.38 4.46 7.76
C LEU A 86 10.22 5.60 7.19
N ALA A 87 9.83 6.32 6.14
CA ALA A 87 10.77 7.26 5.51
C ALA A 87 10.56 8.75 5.89
N SER A 88 9.48 9.08 6.60
CA SER A 88 9.26 10.44 7.16
C SER A 88 9.62 10.54 8.64
N VAL A 89 9.87 9.41 9.33
CA VAL A 89 10.56 9.40 10.64
C VAL A 89 12.08 9.49 10.52
N VAL A 90 12.65 9.63 9.30
CA VAL A 90 14.10 9.63 9.06
C VAL A 90 14.79 10.97 9.42
N GLY A 91 14.05 11.94 9.94
CA GLY A 91 14.64 13.01 10.75
C GLY A 91 14.97 12.57 12.20
N ALA A 92 14.46 11.41 12.63
CA ALA A 92 14.51 10.92 14.00
C ALA A 92 14.74 9.40 14.05
N GLY A 93 15.89 8.92 13.56
CA GLY A 93 16.36 7.54 13.77
C GLY A 93 15.64 6.47 12.94
N ILE A 94 16.41 5.70 12.17
CA ILE A 94 15.88 4.58 11.40
C ILE A 94 15.35 3.52 12.38
N LYS A 95 14.02 3.37 12.46
CA LYS A 95 13.39 2.14 12.96
C LYS A 95 12.86 1.38 11.75
N THR A 96 13.54 0.30 11.41
CA THR A 96 13.05 -0.73 10.47
C THR A 96 11.60 -1.09 10.82
N LEU A 97 10.75 -1.38 9.82
CA LEU A 97 9.39 -1.89 10.09
C LEU A 97 9.49 -3.02 11.09
N THR A 98 8.67 -2.96 12.14
CA THR A 98 8.43 -4.16 12.93
C THR A 98 7.78 -5.22 12.03
N GLU A 99 7.96 -6.49 12.35
CA GLU A 99 7.36 -7.56 11.55
C GLU A 99 5.83 -7.39 11.43
N GLY A 100 5.16 -6.91 12.49
CA GLY A 100 3.73 -6.59 12.45
C GLY A 100 3.34 -5.52 11.44
N GLN A 101 4.17 -4.49 11.27
CA GLN A 101 3.93 -3.48 10.24
C GLN A 101 4.13 -4.04 8.83
N LYS A 102 5.06 -4.99 8.65
CA LYS A 102 5.23 -5.70 7.36
C LYS A 102 4.01 -6.57 7.06
N VAL A 103 3.48 -7.29 8.06
CA VAL A 103 2.25 -8.07 7.91
C VAL A 103 1.10 -7.14 7.49
N PHE A 104 0.86 -6.05 8.23
CA PHE A 104 -0.18 -5.06 7.91
C PHE A 104 -0.09 -4.54 6.46
N GLN A 105 1.12 -4.26 5.99
CA GLN A 105 1.36 -3.81 4.62
C GLN A 105 1.12 -4.93 3.60
N SER A 106 1.66 -6.12 3.84
CA SER A 106 1.58 -7.26 2.92
C SER A 106 0.16 -7.79 2.73
N GLN A 107 -0.66 -7.70 3.78
CA GLN A 107 -2.05 -8.13 3.78
C GLN A 107 -3.02 -7.05 3.27
N GLY A 108 -2.50 -5.89 2.85
CA GLY A 108 -3.31 -4.82 2.28
C GLY A 108 -4.30 -4.17 3.25
N CYS A 109 -4.07 -4.26 4.57
CA CYS A 109 -4.99 -3.74 5.58
C CYS A 109 -5.30 -2.25 5.39
N ILE A 110 -4.31 -1.48 4.91
CA ILE A 110 -4.42 -0.05 4.63
C ILE A 110 -5.42 0.30 3.52
N ASN A 111 -5.77 -0.66 2.65
CA ASN A 111 -6.71 -0.43 1.56
C ASN A 111 -8.14 -0.20 2.06
N CYS A 112 -8.45 -0.72 3.26
CA CYS A 112 -9.75 -0.53 3.90
C CYS A 112 -9.66 0.32 5.16
N HIS A 113 -8.56 0.24 5.91
CA HIS A 113 -8.42 0.90 7.20
C HIS A 113 -7.55 2.16 7.14
N ILE A 114 -8.00 3.20 7.82
CA ILE A 114 -7.25 4.44 7.99
C ILE A 114 -6.40 4.41 9.27
N ILE A 115 -5.17 4.94 9.19
CA ILE A 115 -4.28 5.20 10.33
C ILE A 115 -3.68 6.59 10.16
N ASN A 116 -3.87 7.47 11.14
CA ASN A 116 -3.40 8.86 11.12
C ASN A 116 -3.81 9.62 9.84
N GLY A 117 -5.04 9.41 9.38
CA GLY A 117 -5.56 10.05 8.16
C GLY A 117 -5.09 9.41 6.84
N ILE A 118 -4.41 8.27 6.88
CA ILE A 118 -3.85 7.59 5.70
C ILE A 118 -4.46 6.19 5.55
N GLY A 119 -5.01 5.91 4.37
CA GLY A 119 -5.59 4.60 4.01
C GLY A 119 -7.01 4.72 3.48
N GLY A 120 -7.69 3.57 3.37
CA GLY A 120 -9.09 3.48 2.99
C GLY A 120 -10.04 3.81 4.14
N THR A 121 -11.29 4.12 3.78
CA THR A 121 -12.37 4.45 4.74
C THR A 121 -13.49 3.41 4.77
N SER A 122 -13.35 2.32 4.01
CA SER A 122 -14.32 1.22 4.00
C SER A 122 -14.32 0.42 5.30
N GLY A 123 -13.20 0.38 6.01
CA GLY A 123 -13.04 -0.16 7.36
C GLY A 123 -12.89 0.94 8.42
N PRO A 124 -13.03 0.61 9.71
CA PRO A 124 -12.89 1.57 10.80
C PRO A 124 -11.47 2.13 10.93
N ASP A 125 -11.38 3.33 11.50
CA ASP A 125 -10.14 3.99 11.88
C ASP A 125 -9.40 3.22 12.99
N LEU A 126 -8.16 2.81 12.69
CA LEU A 126 -7.29 2.04 13.57
C LEU A 126 -6.28 2.89 14.33
N THR A 127 -6.25 4.21 14.13
CA THR A 127 -5.27 5.14 14.72
C THR A 127 -5.11 4.98 16.23
N LYS A 128 -6.19 4.63 16.93
CA LYS A 128 -6.20 4.44 18.40
C LYS A 128 -6.75 3.08 18.82
N ILE A 129 -6.66 2.07 17.96
CA ILE A 129 -7.31 0.78 18.21
C ILE A 129 -6.81 0.10 19.49
N GLY A 130 -5.54 0.27 19.85
CA GLY A 130 -4.94 -0.25 21.08
C GLY A 130 -5.45 0.39 22.38
N THR A 131 -6.24 1.47 22.31
CA THR A 131 -7.02 1.99 23.46
C THR A 131 -8.41 1.41 23.55
N LYS A 132 -8.92 0.84 22.45
CA LYS A 132 -10.31 0.38 22.33
C LYS A 132 -10.43 -1.14 22.49
N ARG A 133 -9.40 -1.89 22.11
CA ARG A 133 -9.39 -3.36 22.05
C ARG A 133 -8.09 -3.89 22.63
N ASP A 134 -8.20 -4.99 23.37
CA ASP A 134 -7.03 -5.73 23.85
C ASP A 134 -6.47 -6.69 22.77
N LYS A 135 -5.28 -7.24 23.05
CA LYS A 135 -4.56 -8.14 22.14
C LYS A 135 -5.36 -9.40 21.78
N ASN A 136 -6.05 -10.01 22.75
CA ASN A 136 -6.82 -11.23 22.52
C ASN A 136 -8.01 -10.95 21.60
N TRP A 137 -8.72 -9.84 21.83
CA TRP A 137 -9.80 -9.43 20.96
C TRP A 137 -9.30 -9.19 19.53
N LEU A 138 -8.18 -8.50 19.37
CA LEU A 138 -7.59 -8.23 18.05
C LEU A 138 -7.19 -9.53 17.34
N TYR A 139 -6.51 -10.44 18.04
CA TYR A 139 -6.09 -11.73 17.50
C TYR A 139 -7.30 -12.52 16.99
N GLU A 140 -8.31 -12.71 17.84
CA GLU A 140 -9.51 -13.49 17.52
C GLU A 140 -10.32 -12.85 16.40
N PHE A 141 -10.46 -11.52 16.42
CA PHE A 141 -11.19 -10.80 15.39
C PHE A 141 -10.49 -10.87 14.05
N ILE A 142 -9.17 -10.66 13.98
CA ILE A 142 -8.43 -10.72 12.71
C ILE A 142 -8.43 -12.15 12.15
N LYS A 143 -8.29 -13.16 13.02
CA LYS A 143 -8.31 -14.57 12.62
C LYS A 143 -9.67 -14.98 12.07
N ASN A 144 -10.77 -14.54 12.67
CA ASN A 144 -12.12 -14.83 12.18
C ASN A 144 -13.11 -13.72 12.57
N PRO A 145 -13.25 -12.66 11.75
CA PRO A 145 -14.13 -11.53 12.07
C PRO A 145 -15.60 -11.92 12.21
N GLN A 146 -16.05 -12.88 11.40
CA GLN A 146 -17.43 -13.36 11.40
C GLN A 146 -17.81 -14.09 12.69
N SER A 147 -16.84 -14.69 13.39
CA SER A 147 -17.07 -15.30 14.71
C SER A 147 -17.47 -14.29 15.79
N LYS A 148 -17.05 -13.02 15.66
CA LYS A 148 -17.37 -11.94 16.60
C LYS A 148 -18.49 -11.04 16.10
N ASN A 149 -18.59 -10.88 14.79
CA ASN A 149 -19.65 -10.14 14.12
C ASN A 149 -20.02 -10.85 12.81
N PRO A 150 -21.13 -11.61 12.76
CA PRO A 150 -21.56 -12.35 11.56
C PRO A 150 -21.73 -11.48 10.31
N ASN A 151 -21.96 -10.18 10.47
CA ASN A 151 -22.11 -9.22 9.38
C ASN A 151 -20.81 -8.49 9.02
N SER A 152 -19.66 -8.94 9.53
CA SER A 152 -18.37 -8.34 9.23
C SER A 152 -18.02 -8.51 7.75
N ALA A 153 -17.77 -7.38 7.08
CA ALA A 153 -17.22 -7.35 5.72
C ALA A 153 -15.69 -7.55 5.71
N MET A 154 -15.03 -7.54 6.88
CA MET A 154 -13.61 -7.82 6.98
C MET A 154 -13.35 -9.31 6.66
N PRO A 155 -12.44 -9.64 5.73
CA PRO A 155 -12.10 -11.02 5.42
C PRO A 155 -11.39 -11.72 6.59
N SER A 156 -11.42 -13.05 6.60
CA SER A 156 -10.61 -13.89 7.50
C SER A 156 -9.13 -13.79 7.14
N PHE A 157 -8.26 -13.86 8.15
CA PHE A 157 -6.81 -13.97 7.99
C PHE A 157 -6.26 -15.23 8.69
N ASP A 158 -7.06 -16.30 8.73
CA ASP A 158 -6.67 -17.61 9.26
C ASP A 158 -5.49 -18.28 8.54
N HIS A 159 -5.14 -17.80 7.34
CA HIS A 159 -3.96 -18.24 6.59
C HIS A 159 -2.63 -17.73 7.15
N LEU A 160 -2.66 -16.71 8.01
CA LEU A 160 -1.45 -16.20 8.66
C LEU A 160 -0.97 -17.19 9.71
N LYS A 161 0.37 -17.34 9.82
CA LYS A 161 0.95 -18.09 10.94
C LYS A 161 0.68 -17.34 12.24
N ASP A 162 0.53 -18.08 13.33
CA ASP A 162 0.27 -17.47 14.64
C ASP A 162 1.32 -16.42 15.04
N GLU A 163 2.58 -16.63 14.67
CA GLU A 163 3.66 -15.66 14.87
C GLU A 163 3.41 -14.34 14.11
N GLU A 164 3.06 -14.41 12.82
CA GLU A 164 2.78 -13.22 12.00
C GLU A 164 1.54 -12.47 12.51
N LEU A 165 0.52 -13.22 12.92
CA LEU A 165 -0.70 -12.66 13.48
C LEU A 165 -0.44 -11.99 14.84
N ASN A 166 0.36 -12.60 15.71
CA ASN A 166 0.77 -12.00 16.99
C ASN A 166 1.59 -10.73 16.78
N GLN A 167 2.51 -10.73 15.81
CA GLN A 167 3.28 -9.54 15.45
C GLN A 167 2.38 -8.41 14.94
N LEU A 168 1.39 -8.72 14.09
CA LEU A 168 0.37 -7.77 13.64
C LEU A 168 -0.44 -7.21 14.82
N VAL A 169 -0.88 -8.07 15.73
CA VAL A 169 -1.63 -7.68 16.95
C VAL A 169 -0.79 -6.77 17.85
N GLU A 170 0.51 -7.05 18.00
CA GLU A 170 1.43 -6.21 18.76
C GLU A 170 1.52 -4.80 18.16
N TYR A 171 1.68 -4.74 16.84
CA TYR A 171 1.68 -3.47 16.12
C TYR A 171 0.37 -2.69 16.34
N LEU A 172 -0.80 -3.31 16.12
CA LEU A 172 -2.09 -2.66 16.30
C LEU A 172 -2.33 -2.22 17.75
N SER A 173 -1.89 -3.01 18.72
CA SER A 173 -1.99 -2.68 20.15
C SER A 173 -1.12 -1.49 20.56
N SER A 174 -0.06 -1.21 19.79
CA SER A 174 0.79 -0.04 20.00
C SER A 174 0.16 1.28 19.51
N LEU A 175 -0.92 1.22 18.73
CA LEU A 175 -1.64 2.39 18.21
C LEU A 175 -2.59 2.95 19.28
N LYS A 176 -2.20 4.02 19.96
CA LYS A 176 -2.94 4.62 21.08
C LYS A 176 -3.18 6.11 20.93
#